data_AF-A0A8J2I291-F1
#
_entry.id   AF-A0A8J2I291-F1
#
_cell.length_a   1.000
_cell.length_b   1.000
_cell.length_c   1.000
_cell.angle_alpha   90.00
_cell.angle_beta   90.00
_cell.angle_gamma   90.00
#
_symmetry.space_group_name_H-M   'P 1'
#
loop_
_entity.id
_entity.type
_entity.pdbx_description
1 polymer ?
#
loop_
_entity_poly.entity_id
_entity_poly.type
_entity_poly.pdbx_seq_one_letter_code
_entity_poly.pdbx_strand_id
1 'polypeptide(L)'
;MADQKDWKPEDFPCTLTLNIPFPSAHLATTAQRALSVDAELSPLVRRAFSLTTPSESSEQSVLQVDYAATTNRMLRVAVNGFIESIGVVIGAMKELDTDIVYEPTKEGLEGVQGLDAAKRTPSLQTNGKEKEVKRRRVY
;
A
#
# COMPACT_ATOMS: atom_id res chain seq x y z
N MET A 1 13.45 -9.05 0.59
CA MET A 1 13.87 -10.44 0.37
C MET A 1 12.65 -11.28 0.69
N ALA A 2 12.06 -11.96 -0.30
CA ALA A 2 10.93 -12.84 -0.06
C ALA A 2 11.45 -14.07 0.71
N ASP A 3 10.84 -14.41 1.84
CA ASP A 3 11.12 -15.65 2.55
C ASP A 3 10.80 -16.82 1.63
N GLN A 4 11.83 -17.36 0.99
CA GLN A 4 11.70 -18.51 0.11
C GLN A 4 11.54 -19.76 0.98
N LYS A 5 10.61 -20.63 0.57
CA LYS A 5 10.28 -21.89 1.23
C LYS A 5 11.47 -22.86 1.17
N ASP A 6 12.42 -22.69 2.08
CA ASP A 6 13.72 -23.38 2.05
C ASP A 6 13.79 -24.49 3.11
N TRP A 7 12.74 -25.30 3.21
CA TRP A 7 12.67 -26.43 4.16
C TRP A 7 12.25 -27.71 3.47
N LYS A 8 12.82 -28.82 3.95
CA LYS A 8 12.49 -30.14 3.44
C LYS A 8 11.39 -30.79 4.29
N PRO A 9 10.52 -31.60 3.67
CA PRO A 9 9.45 -32.29 4.39
C PRO A 9 9.97 -33.38 5.35
N GLU A 10 11.21 -33.85 5.17
CA GLU A 10 11.86 -34.80 6.08
C GLU A 10 12.22 -34.17 7.44
N ASP A 11 12.64 -32.90 7.44
CA ASP A 11 12.99 -32.17 8.65
C ASP A 11 11.76 -31.58 9.36
N PHE A 12 10.71 -31.23 8.58
CA PHE A 12 9.49 -30.60 9.07
C PHE A 12 8.25 -31.28 8.47
N PRO A 13 7.80 -32.44 9.01
CA PRO A 13 6.71 -33.22 8.44
C PRO A 13 5.33 -32.57 8.59
N CYS A 14 5.15 -31.66 9.55
CA CYS A 14 3.87 -30.98 9.77
C CYS A 14 3.88 -29.63 9.04
N THR A 15 3.07 -29.48 7.99
CA THR A 15 2.96 -28.24 7.22
C THR A 15 1.54 -27.71 7.20
N LEU A 16 1.40 -26.39 7.10
CA LEU A 16 0.11 -25.70 6.99
C LEU A 16 0.28 -24.47 6.12
N THR A 17 -0.69 -24.20 5.25
CA THR A 17 -0.75 -22.97 4.46
C THR A 17 -2.00 -22.19 4.85
N LEU A 18 -1.81 -20.91 5.16
CA LEU A 18 -2.89 -19.97 5.48
C LEU A 18 -2.99 -18.94 4.36
N ASN A 19 -4.21 -18.66 3.91
CA ASN A 19 -4.48 -17.66 2.88
C ASN A 19 -5.39 -16.59 3.47
N ILE A 20 -4.90 -15.36 3.50
CA ILE A 20 -5.58 -14.24 4.16
C ILE A 20 -5.85 -13.17 3.10
N PRO A 21 -7.11 -13.03 2.64
CA PRO A 21 -7.46 -12.04 1.65
C PRO A 21 -7.51 -10.64 2.27
N PHE A 22 -6.86 -9.69 1.60
CA PHE A 22 -6.90 -8.27 1.92
C PHE A 22 -7.63 -7.50 0.81
N PRO A 23 -8.36 -6.43 1.16
CA PRO A 23 -9.13 -5.63 0.20
C PRO A 23 -8.25 -4.77 -0.72
N SER A 24 -7.01 -4.47 -0.30
CA SER A 24 -6.04 -3.69 -1.07
C SER A 24 -4.64 -4.32 -1.01
N ALA A 25 -3.90 -4.24 -2.12
CA ALA A 25 -2.50 -4.66 -2.22
C ALA A 25 -1.56 -3.93 -1.24
N HIS A 26 -1.84 -2.66 -0.96
CA HIS A 26 -1.05 -1.89 0.00
C HIS A 26 -1.19 -2.46 1.42
N LEU A 27 -2.41 -2.78 1.85
CA LEU A 27 -2.67 -3.37 3.16
C LEU A 27 -2.00 -4.74 3.30
N ALA A 28 -2.08 -5.58 2.26
CA ALA A 28 -1.40 -6.87 2.26
C ALA A 28 0.12 -6.73 2.42
N THR A 29 0.71 -5.77 1.71
CA THR A 29 2.16 -5.48 1.78
C THR A 29 2.56 -4.95 3.15
N THR A 30 1.77 -4.03 3.72
CA THR A 30 2.00 -3.47 5.05
C THR A 30 1.89 -4.56 6.12
N ALA A 31 0.90 -5.45 6.01
CA ALA A 31 0.73 -6.57 6.92
C ALA A 31 1.92 -7.53 6.85
N GLN A 32 2.36 -7.89 5.64
CA GLN A 32 3.55 -8.73 5.45
C GLN A 32 4.77 -8.12 6.15
N ARG A 33 5.03 -6.83 5.93
CA ARG A 33 6.18 -6.14 6.53
C ARG A 33 6.09 -6.08 8.05
N ALA A 34 4.91 -5.80 8.59
CA ALA A 34 4.67 -5.76 10.03
C ALA A 34 4.86 -7.13 10.68
N LEU A 35 4.48 -8.22 10.00
CA LEU A 35 4.60 -9.58 10.54
C LEU A 35 5.99 -10.20 10.33
N SER A 36 6.76 -9.71 9.35
CA SER A 36 8.10 -10.27 9.02
C SER A 36 9.17 -9.94 10.06
N VAL A 37 8.95 -8.93 10.91
CA VAL A 37 9.91 -8.57 11.97
C VAL A 37 9.90 -9.54 13.14
N ASP A 38 8.81 -10.28 13.32
CA ASP A 38 8.68 -11.25 14.40
C ASP A 38 9.38 -12.56 14.02
N ALA A 39 10.46 -12.86 14.73
CA ALA A 39 11.12 -14.15 14.62
C ALA A 39 10.27 -15.24 15.31
N GLU A 40 10.29 -16.45 14.74
CA GLU A 40 9.65 -17.59 15.37
C GLU A 40 10.32 -17.93 16.72
N LEU A 41 9.51 -18.24 17.73
CA LEU A 41 9.96 -18.56 19.10
C LEU A 41 10.90 -19.76 19.17
N SER A 42 10.86 -20.64 18.17
CA SER A 42 11.64 -21.89 18.15
C SER A 42 12.21 -22.16 16.76
N PRO A 43 13.48 -22.61 16.66
CA PRO A 43 14.08 -23.03 15.39
C PRO A 43 13.42 -24.29 14.79
N LEU A 44 12.55 -24.96 15.57
CA LEU A 44 11.77 -26.12 15.13
C LEU A 44 10.51 -25.74 14.35
N VAL A 45 10.28 -24.44 14.14
CA VAL A 45 9.22 -23.90 13.28
C VAL A 45 9.85 -23.00 12.24
N ARG A 46 9.40 -23.12 11.00
CA ARG A 46 9.76 -22.24 9.90
C ARG A 46 8.51 -21.67 9.29
N ARG A 47 8.61 -20.40 8.91
CA ARG A 47 7.54 -19.62 8.31
C ARG A 47 8.06 -18.92 7.07
N ALA A 48 7.24 -18.88 6.03
CA ALA A 48 7.48 -18.08 4.83
C ALA A 48 6.23 -17.29 4.46
N PHE A 49 6.44 -16.09 3.93
CA PHE A 49 5.38 -15.21 3.47
C PHE A 49 5.46 -15.03 1.96
N SER A 50 4.32 -15.16 1.29
CA SER A 50 4.16 -14.85 -0.12
C SER A 50 2.92 -13.98 -0.33
N LEU A 51 3.01 -13.06 -1.29
CA LEU A 51 1.90 -12.21 -1.69
C LEU A 51 1.46 -12.65 -3.08
N THR A 52 0.18 -13.01 -3.21
CA THR A 52 -0.42 -13.45 -4.47
C THR A 52 -1.53 -12.49 -4.86
N THR A 53 -1.44 -11.92 -6.05
CA THR A 53 -2.50 -11.09 -6.65
C THR A 53 -3.32 -11.95 -7.60
N PRO A 54 -4.62 -12.17 -7.37
CA PRO A 54 -5.47 -12.86 -8.33
C PRO A 54 -5.56 -12.07 -9.64
N SER A 55 -5.44 -12.76 -10.78
CA SER A 55 -5.44 -12.12 -12.11
C SER A 55 -6.73 -11.38 -12.46
N GLU A 56 -7.83 -11.64 -11.74
CA GLU A 56 -9.16 -11.11 -12.03
C GLU A 56 -9.47 -9.79 -11.30
N SER A 57 -8.64 -9.37 -10.35
CA SER A 57 -8.83 -8.11 -9.60
C SER A 57 -7.50 -7.56 -9.12
N SER A 58 -7.01 -6.50 -9.75
CA SER A 58 -5.73 -5.84 -9.43
C SER A 58 -5.69 -5.23 -8.02
N GLU A 59 -6.85 -5.07 -7.38
CA GLU A 59 -6.97 -4.44 -6.07
C GLU A 59 -6.92 -5.47 -4.94
N GLN A 60 -7.36 -6.71 -5.19
CA GLN A 60 -7.40 -7.76 -4.17
C GLN A 60 -6.04 -8.43 -4.07
N SER A 61 -5.56 -8.64 -2.84
CA SER A 61 -4.28 -9.31 -2.60
C SER A 61 -4.43 -10.33 -1.49
N VAL A 62 -3.87 -11.52 -1.73
CA VAL A 62 -3.89 -12.62 -0.77
C VAL A 62 -2.51 -12.75 -0.15
N LEU A 63 -2.42 -12.61 1.17
CA LEU A 63 -1.24 -12.96 1.93
C LEU A 63 -1.27 -14.45 2.22
N GLN A 64 -0.36 -15.18 1.59
CA GLN A 64 -0.14 -16.59 1.83
C GLN A 64 0.99 -16.75 2.86
N VAL A 65 0.74 -17.59 3.86
CA VAL A 65 1.68 -17.90 4.93
C VAL A 65 1.86 -19.40 4.98
N ASP A 66 3.08 -19.85 4.69
CA ASP A 66 3.45 -21.25 4.76
C ASP A 66 4.17 -21.52 6.09
N TYR A 67 3.65 -22.46 6.86
CA TYR A 67 4.24 -22.96 8.09
C TYR A 67 4.76 -24.38 7.91
N ALA A 68 5.88 -24.66 8.57
CA ALA A 68 6.43 -25.99 8.72
C ALA A 68 6.98 -26.19 10.13
N ALA A 69 6.68 -27.32 10.73
CA ALA A 69 7.09 -27.65 12.09
C ALA A 69 7.44 -29.14 12.22
N THR A 70 8.24 -29.46 13.23
CA THR A 70 8.58 -30.85 13.58
C THR A 70 7.42 -31.63 14.18
N THR A 71 6.49 -30.93 14.86
CA THR A 71 5.34 -31.55 15.52
C THR A 71 4.08 -30.69 15.37
N ASN A 72 2.91 -31.34 15.38
CA ASN A 72 1.61 -30.67 15.43
C ASN A 72 1.47 -29.75 16.66
N ARG A 73 2.09 -30.11 17.79
CA ARG A 73 2.07 -29.27 18.99
C ARG A 73 2.76 -27.93 18.75
N MET A 74 3.94 -27.96 18.13
CA MET A 74 4.70 -26.74 17.85
C MET A 74 3.99 -25.89 16.79
N LEU A 75 3.43 -26.53 15.76
CA LEU A 75 2.61 -25.87 14.74
C LEU A 75 1.42 -25.12 15.37
N ARG A 76 0.70 -25.75 16.30
CA ARG A 76 -0.43 -25.10 16.98
C ARG A 76 -0.01 -23.87 17.78
N VAL A 77 1.11 -23.96 18.51
CA VAL A 77 1.60 -22.83 19.31
C VAL A 77 1.99 -21.66 18.41
N ALA A 78 2.72 -21.92 17.32
CA ALA A 78 3.14 -20.88 16.39
C ALA A 78 1.95 -20.23 15.66
N VAL A 79 1.02 -21.04 15.16
CA VAL A 79 -0.15 -20.55 14.42
C VAL A 79 -1.11 -19.75 15.31
N ASN A 80 -1.31 -20.17 16.56
CA ASN A 80 -2.14 -19.40 17.51
C ASN A 80 -1.55 -18.00 17.76
N GLY A 81 -0.25 -17.92 18.08
CA GLY A 81 0.43 -16.64 18.27
C GLY A 81 0.41 -15.77 17.00
N PHE A 82 0.55 -16.40 15.83
CA PHE A 82 0.43 -15.69 14.57
C PHE A 82 -0.96 -15.08 14.35
N ILE A 83 -2.03 -15.84 14.59
CA ILE A 83 -3.40 -15.34 14.43
C ILE A 83 -3.68 -14.17 15.38
N GLU A 84 -3.13 -14.21 16.60
CA GLU A 84 -3.20 -13.09 17.53
C GLU A 84 -2.45 -11.87 16.98
N SER A 85 -1.21 -12.04 16.50
CA SER A 85 -0.40 -10.95 15.93
C SER A 85 -1.06 -10.28 14.73
N ILE A 86 -1.57 -11.06 13.77
CA ILE A 86 -2.23 -10.49 12.59
C ILE A 86 -3.58 -9.88 12.93
N GLY A 87 -4.29 -10.39 13.94
CA GLY A 87 -5.51 -9.76 14.45
C GLY A 87 -5.24 -8.33 14.95
N VAL A 88 -4.13 -8.12 15.66
CA VAL A 88 -3.71 -6.78 16.11
C VAL A 88 -3.34 -5.89 14.92
N VAL A 89 -2.57 -6.40 13.95
CA VAL A 89 -2.18 -5.63 12.75
C VAL A 89 -3.41 -5.20 11.95
N ILE A 90 -4.35 -6.12 11.70
CA ILE A 90 -5.59 -5.81 10.98
C ILE A 90 -6.47 -4.85 11.79
N GLY A 91 -6.54 -5.01 13.13
CA GLY A 91 -7.24 -4.09 14.01
C GLY A 91 -6.68 -2.68 13.93
N ALA A 92 -5.35 -2.54 14.00
CA ALA A 92 -4.67 -1.25 13.83
C ALA A 92 -4.90 -0.66 12.45
N MET A 93 -4.87 -1.46 11.38
CA MET A 93 -5.22 -1.01 10.04
C MET A 93 -6.65 -0.50 9.97
N LYS A 94 -7.62 -1.20 10.58
CA LYS A 94 -9.02 -0.77 10.60
C LYS A 94 -9.21 0.57 11.31
N GLU A 95 -8.47 0.83 12.38
CA GLU A 95 -8.59 2.06 13.17
C GLU A 95 -7.81 3.24 12.59
N LEU A 96 -6.69 2.97 11.88
CA LEU A 96 -5.80 4.02 11.35
C LEU A 96 -6.05 4.34 9.87
N ASP A 97 -6.57 3.38 9.08
CA ASP A 97 -6.83 3.56 7.65
C ASP A 97 -8.13 4.34 7.35
N THR A 98 -8.77 4.93 8.37
CA THR A 98 -9.93 5.82 8.21
C THR A 98 -9.58 7.22 7.69
N ASP A 99 -8.30 7.64 7.74
CA ASP A 99 -7.91 9.04 7.50
C ASP A 99 -7.12 9.29 6.21
N ILE A 100 -6.83 8.27 5.39
CA ILE A 100 -5.98 8.44 4.18
C ILE A 100 -6.81 8.57 2.87
N VAL A 101 -8.11 8.23 2.85
CA VAL A 101 -8.83 8.01 1.57
C VAL A 101 -9.93 9.03 1.22
N TYR A 102 -10.35 9.95 2.10
CA TYR A 102 -11.51 10.82 1.77
C TYR A 102 -11.41 12.32 2.06
N GLU A 103 -10.23 12.87 2.28
CA GLU A 103 -10.05 14.30 2.11
C GLU A 103 -9.07 14.58 0.97
N PRO A 104 -9.55 14.87 -0.26
CA PRO A 104 -8.75 15.69 -1.16
C PRO A 104 -8.44 16.96 -0.38
N THR A 105 -7.19 17.15 0.04
CA THR A 105 -6.63 18.33 0.71
C THR A 105 -7.63 19.50 0.68
N LYS A 106 -8.54 19.57 1.65
CA LYS A 106 -9.59 20.61 1.69
C LYS A 106 -9.05 21.91 2.28
N GLU A 107 -7.80 21.90 2.71
CA GLU A 107 -7.07 23.12 2.97
C GLU A 107 -6.57 23.66 1.64
N GLY A 108 -7.30 24.64 1.12
CA GLY A 108 -6.75 25.51 0.09
C GLY A 108 -5.38 25.98 0.57
N LEU A 109 -4.38 25.93 -0.31
CA LEU A 109 -3.03 26.45 -0.08
C LEU A 109 -3.03 27.99 0.02
N GLU A 110 -4.10 28.58 0.56
CA GLU A 110 -4.32 30.01 0.69
C GLU A 110 -3.61 30.46 1.98
N GLY A 111 -2.34 30.81 1.84
CA GLY A 111 -1.47 31.23 2.96
C GLY A 111 -0.09 30.57 2.98
N VAL A 112 0.20 29.64 2.06
CA VAL A 112 1.54 29.06 1.93
C VAL A 112 2.45 30.07 1.21
N GLN A 113 3.15 30.88 2.00
CA GLN A 113 4.07 31.91 1.52
C GLN A 113 5.23 31.28 0.74
N GLY A 114 5.04 31.10 -0.57
CA GLY A 114 6.04 30.53 -1.47
C GLY A 114 5.53 30.04 -2.83
N LEU A 115 4.21 29.93 -3.04
CA LEU A 115 3.64 29.37 -4.28
C LEU A 115 2.99 30.42 -5.22
N ASP A 116 2.86 31.68 -4.80
CA ASP A 116 2.39 32.77 -5.67
C ASP A 116 3.56 33.45 -6.41
N ALA A 117 4.10 32.79 -7.44
CA ALA A 117 5.02 33.46 -8.36
C ALA A 117 4.94 32.91 -9.79
N ALA A 118 3.73 32.77 -10.33
CA ALA A 118 3.56 32.61 -11.78
C ALA A 118 2.26 33.22 -12.34
N LYS A 119 1.72 34.29 -11.72
CA LYS A 119 0.76 35.15 -12.41
C LYS A 119 1.53 36.09 -13.35
N ARG A 120 1.78 35.64 -14.59
CA ARG A 120 2.09 36.57 -15.69
C ARG A 120 0.93 37.56 -15.79
N THR A 121 1.24 38.80 -15.44
CA THR A 121 0.43 40.01 -15.57
C THR A 121 -0.22 40.15 -16.95
N PRO A 122 -1.52 40.50 -17.04
CA PRO A 122 -2.07 41.18 -18.20
C PRO A 122 -1.95 42.70 -17.97
N SER A 123 -1.07 43.37 -18.71
CA SER A 123 -1.01 44.84 -18.74
C SER A 123 -1.91 45.37 -19.87
N LEU A 124 -3.03 45.98 -19.47
CA LEU A 124 -3.87 46.92 -20.24
C LEU A 124 -3.74 48.25 -19.45
N GLN A 125 -3.53 49.47 -19.95
CA GLN A 125 -3.92 50.26 -21.13
C GLN A 125 -2.94 51.48 -21.20
N THR A 126 -2.77 52.32 -22.24
CA THR A 126 -3.72 53.27 -22.84
C THR A 126 -3.01 54.11 -23.95
N ASN A 127 -3.71 54.28 -25.08
CA ASN A 127 -3.98 55.53 -25.84
C ASN A 127 -2.87 56.39 -26.50
N GLY A 128 -3.06 56.72 -27.79
CA GLY A 128 -2.30 57.77 -28.48
C GLY A 128 -2.37 57.81 -30.01
N LYS A 129 -3.45 58.39 -30.54
CA LYS A 129 -3.63 59.14 -31.82
C LYS A 129 -2.97 58.68 -33.14
N GLU A 130 -3.80 58.81 -34.18
CA GLU A 130 -3.54 59.50 -35.47
C GLU A 130 -3.58 58.62 -36.74
N LYS A 131 -4.65 58.83 -37.55
CA LYS A 131 -4.69 58.87 -39.03
C LYS A 131 -4.27 57.58 -39.79
N GLU A 132 -4.74 57.20 -40.96
CA GLU A 132 -5.57 57.77 -42.02
C GLU A 132 -5.66 56.68 -43.13
N VAL A 133 -6.80 56.62 -43.82
CA VAL A 133 -6.95 56.25 -45.26
C VAL A 133 -6.80 54.78 -45.76
N LYS A 134 -7.89 54.35 -46.44
CA LYS A 134 -8.01 53.49 -47.66
C LYS A 134 -7.25 52.14 -47.64
N ARG A 135 -7.86 51.01 -47.97
CA ARG A 135 -8.59 50.71 -49.23
C ARG A 135 -9.06 49.24 -49.16
N ARG A 136 -10.25 48.97 -49.75
CA ARG A 136 -10.65 47.79 -50.56
C ARG A 136 -9.78 46.52 -50.44
N ARG A 137 -10.33 45.30 -50.32
CA ARG A 137 -11.26 44.69 -51.29
C ARG A 137 -11.79 43.37 -50.73
N VAL A 138 -13.08 43.16 -50.93
CA VAL A 138 -13.80 41.87 -50.89
C VAL A 138 -13.29 40.99 -52.04
N TYR A 139 -13.01 39.72 -51.79
CA TYR A 139 -13.41 38.57 -52.62
C TYR A 139 -13.52 37.33 -51.74
#